data_AF-A0A7L4P6K4-F1
#
_entry.id   AF-A0A7L4P6K4-F1
#
_cell.length_a   1.000
_cell.length_b   1.000
_cell.length_c   1.000
_cell.angle_alpha   90.00
_cell.angle_beta   90.00
_cell.angle_gamma   90.00
#
_symmetry.space_group_name_H-M   'P 1'
#
loop_
_entity.id
_entity.type
_entity.pdbx_description
1 polymer ?
#
loop_
_entity_poly.entity_id
_entity_poly.type
_entity_poly.pdbx_seq_one_letter_code
_entity_poly.pdbx_strand_id
1 'polypeptide(L)'
;MIEIKIMIKNFTKYNFFLIFCSFSGFFFLLAIYLWSPPSPTYYDVQEPIILLAFVVICIMGMIAATNPRICQNLMQFQHKQNKKINKPSLNGPINSFNRPISSHNRFKSISNIPNINIRFEGHHPDCDQFEKHIIHFNGKKYCPGCTGLFFGALIAVMGCLIYYYVGLPLIYAQTFFWIGAGLVFVSLFSIIFINLENKLKFISNLALVVGSFFIMVGILKTKNNLFMELYFIILIIIWIITRIEVSLYYHESVCINCQKESSCIYEYQYEEL
;
A
#
# COMPACT_ATOMS: atom_id res chain seq x y z
N MET A 1 -5.09 -23.29 -15.34
CA MET A 1 -6.06 -23.44 -14.24
C MET A 1 -5.51 -22.62 -13.08
N ILE A 2 -6.20 -21.55 -12.68
CA ILE A 2 -5.70 -20.63 -11.63
C ILE A 2 -6.16 -21.21 -10.28
N GLU A 3 -5.24 -21.66 -9.43
CA GLU A 3 -5.58 -22.09 -8.07
C GLU A 3 -5.80 -20.86 -7.18
N ILE A 4 -7.06 -20.58 -6.86
CA ILE A 4 -7.41 -19.50 -5.94
C ILE A 4 -7.32 -20.02 -4.50
N LYS A 5 -6.20 -19.75 -3.83
CA LYS A 5 -6.04 -20.03 -2.40
C LYS A 5 -6.47 -18.81 -1.59
N ILE A 6 -7.64 -18.90 -0.95
CA ILE A 6 -8.11 -17.90 0.02
C ILE A 6 -7.21 -17.98 1.25
N MET A 7 -6.56 -16.87 1.60
CA MET A 7 -5.76 -16.78 2.82
C MET A 7 -6.52 -16.01 3.89
N ILE A 8 -6.84 -16.69 4.99
CA ILE A 8 -7.22 -16.03 6.24
C ILE A 8 -5.92 -15.56 6.88
N LYS A 9 -5.54 -14.30 6.62
CA LYS A 9 -4.37 -13.67 7.24
C LYS A 9 -4.71 -13.30 8.68
N ASN A 10 -3.75 -13.47 9.60
CA ASN A 10 -3.87 -13.01 10.99
C ASN A 10 -3.68 -11.49 11.05
N PHE A 11 -4.64 -10.75 10.50
CA PHE A 11 -4.60 -9.31 10.49
C PHE A 11 -4.62 -8.75 11.91
N THR A 12 -3.79 -7.73 12.14
CA THR A 12 -3.87 -6.91 13.35
C THR A 12 -5.23 -6.20 13.39
N LYS A 13 -5.67 -5.78 14.59
CA LYS A 13 -6.92 -5.00 14.75
C LYS A 13 -6.94 -3.74 13.87
N TYR A 14 -5.77 -3.13 13.69
CA TYR A 14 -5.59 -1.95 12.82
C TYR A 14 -5.83 -2.27 11.34
N ASN A 15 -5.24 -3.35 10.83
CA ASN A 15 -5.44 -3.77 9.44
C ASN A 15 -6.92 -4.13 9.18
N PHE A 16 -7.57 -4.80 10.13
CA PHE A 16 -8.98 -5.12 10.03
C PHE A 16 -9.85 -3.85 9.96
N PHE A 17 -9.55 -2.84 10.78
CA PHE A 17 -10.24 -1.56 10.75
C PHE A 17 -10.08 -0.84 9.40
N LEU A 18 -8.85 -0.76 8.86
CA LEU A 18 -8.60 -0.15 7.55
C LEU A 18 -9.31 -0.86 6.40
N ILE A 19 -9.31 -2.19 6.41
CA ILE A 19 -10.03 -3.03 5.44
C ILE A 19 -11.53 -2.75 5.55
N PHE A 20 -12.08 -2.73 6.76
CA PHE A 20 -13.49 -2.42 7.00
C PHE A 20 -13.85 -1.02 6.51
N CYS A 21 -13.05 0.00 6.83
CA CYS A 21 -13.24 1.37 6.34
C CYS A 21 -13.18 1.45 4.81
N SER A 22 -12.27 0.71 4.17
CA SER A 22 -12.14 0.68 2.70
C SER A 22 -13.38 0.11 2.01
N PHE A 23 -13.87 -1.05 2.47
CA PHE A 23 -15.07 -1.68 1.90
C PHE A 23 -16.34 -0.91 2.24
N SER A 24 -16.51 -0.52 3.51
CA SER A 24 -17.67 0.27 3.95
C SER A 24 -17.73 1.60 3.19
N GLY A 25 -16.60 2.29 3.03
CA GLY A 25 -16.53 3.53 2.27
C GLY A 25 -16.81 3.34 0.77
N PHE A 26 -16.38 2.22 0.18
CA PHE A 26 -16.74 1.88 -1.19
C PHE A 26 -18.24 1.63 -1.36
N PHE A 27 -18.87 0.85 -0.47
CA PHE A 27 -20.32 0.63 -0.54
C PHE A 27 -21.12 1.91 -0.28
N PHE A 28 -20.64 2.76 0.64
CA PHE A 28 -21.22 4.08 0.86
C PHE A 28 -21.11 4.97 -0.38
N LEU A 29 -19.97 4.95 -1.09
CA LEU A 29 -19.81 5.65 -2.38
C LEU A 29 -20.88 5.20 -3.39
N LEU A 30 -21.08 3.89 -3.55
CA LEU A 30 -22.10 3.34 -4.44
C LEU A 30 -23.51 3.80 -4.03
N ALA A 31 -23.78 3.82 -2.74
CA ALA A 31 -25.06 4.31 -2.22
C ALA A 31 -25.25 5.79 -2.57
N ILE A 32 -24.33 6.67 -2.17
CA ILE A 32 -24.48 8.09 -2.50
C ILE A 32 -24.54 8.34 -4.00
N TYR A 33 -23.85 7.55 -4.82
CA TYR A 33 -23.96 7.63 -6.28
C TYR A 33 -25.37 7.30 -6.79
N LEU A 34 -26.01 6.27 -6.25
CA LEU A 34 -27.35 5.87 -6.65
C LEU A 34 -28.43 6.85 -6.15
N TRP A 35 -28.30 7.35 -4.91
CA TRP A 35 -29.32 8.18 -4.26
C TRP A 35 -29.14 9.69 -4.44
N SER A 36 -27.95 10.19 -4.75
CA SER A 36 -27.70 11.64 -4.88
C SER A 36 -28.20 12.17 -6.23
N PRO A 37 -29.08 13.20 -6.25
CA PRO A 37 -29.41 13.89 -7.49
C PRO A 37 -28.20 14.71 -7.98
N PRO A 38 -28.12 15.01 -9.29
CA PRO A 38 -27.13 15.96 -9.81
C PRO A 38 -27.24 17.31 -9.11
N SER A 39 -26.10 17.94 -8.80
CA SER A 39 -26.10 19.27 -8.18
C SER A 39 -26.60 20.34 -9.18
N PRO A 40 -27.50 21.27 -8.77
CA PRO A 40 -27.89 22.40 -9.61
C PRO A 40 -26.81 23.48 -9.70
N THR A 41 -25.84 23.48 -8.77
CA THR A 41 -24.72 24.44 -8.76
C THR A 41 -23.53 23.85 -9.51
N TYR A 42 -23.11 24.55 -10.57
CA TYR A 42 -21.91 24.24 -11.34
C TYR A 42 -20.84 25.29 -11.04
N TYR A 43 -19.63 24.83 -10.69
CA TYR A 43 -18.47 25.70 -10.50
C TYR A 43 -17.44 25.37 -11.57
N ASP A 44 -17.15 26.31 -12.47
CA ASP A 44 -16.22 26.10 -13.60
C ASP A 44 -14.82 25.61 -13.17
N VAL A 45 -14.40 25.96 -11.95
CA VAL A 45 -13.08 25.59 -11.40
C VAL A 45 -13.08 24.29 -10.60
N GLN A 46 -14.24 23.69 -10.30
CA GLN A 46 -14.32 22.48 -9.48
C GLN A 46 -13.66 21.29 -10.17
N GLU A 47 -14.04 21.02 -11.42
CA GLU A 47 -13.50 19.91 -12.21
C GLU A 47 -11.96 19.93 -12.33
N PRO A 48 -11.30 21.05 -12.73
CA PRO A 48 -9.85 21.08 -12.82
C PRO A 48 -9.17 20.95 -11.45
N ILE A 49 -9.76 21.45 -10.36
CA ILE A 49 -9.20 21.29 -9.00
C ILE A 49 -9.20 19.82 -8.58
N ILE A 50 -10.30 19.10 -8.80
CA ILE A 50 -10.41 17.68 -8.44
C ILE A 50 -9.50 16.82 -9.30
N LEU A 51 -9.44 17.07 -10.62
CA LEU A 51 -8.49 16.40 -11.52
C LEU A 51 -7.04 16.65 -11.09
N LEU A 52 -6.69 17.89 -10.73
CA LEU A 52 -5.36 18.24 -10.25
C LEU A 52 -5.01 17.49 -8.96
N ALA A 53 -5.94 17.45 -7.99
CA ALA A 53 -5.75 16.70 -6.74
C ALA A 53 -5.49 15.21 -7.01
N PHE A 54 -6.25 14.60 -7.92
CA PHE A 54 -6.06 13.21 -8.33
C PHE A 54 -4.70 12.97 -9.00
N VAL A 55 -4.29 13.87 -9.91
CA VAL A 55 -2.96 13.81 -10.57
C VAL A 55 -1.83 13.93 -9.55
N VAL A 56 -1.94 14.83 -8.56
CA VAL A 56 -0.96 14.96 -7.48
C VAL A 56 -0.84 13.65 -6.69
N ILE A 57 -1.96 13.02 -6.33
CA ILE A 57 -1.97 11.71 -5.66
C ILE A 57 -1.28 10.64 -6.52
N CYS A 58 -1.54 10.62 -7.83
CA CYS A 58 -0.90 9.68 -8.77
C CYS A 58 0.62 9.90 -8.85
N ILE A 59 1.07 11.15 -8.92
CA ILE A 59 2.51 11.50 -8.95
C ILE A 59 3.18 11.08 -7.64
N MET A 60 2.57 11.38 -6.49
CA MET A 60 3.06 10.91 -5.19
C MET A 60 3.18 9.39 -5.15
N GLY A 61 2.19 8.67 -5.70
CA GLY A 61 2.23 7.21 -5.85
C GLY A 61 3.37 6.71 -6.74
N MET A 62 3.65 7.37 -7.87
CA MET A 62 4.80 7.03 -8.74
C MET A 62 6.15 7.27 -8.05
N ILE A 63 6.29 8.37 -7.31
CA ILE A 63 7.50 8.66 -6.53
C ILE A 63 7.70 7.59 -5.45
N ALA A 64 6.64 7.22 -4.74
CA ALA A 64 6.66 6.15 -3.75
C ALA A 64 7.05 4.79 -4.36
N ALA A 65 6.56 4.48 -5.56
CA ALA A 65 6.86 3.23 -6.26
C ALA A 65 8.31 3.15 -6.77
N THR A 66 8.90 4.28 -7.20
CA THR A 66 10.27 4.34 -7.74
C THR A 66 11.33 4.50 -6.65
N ASN A 67 11.02 5.17 -5.55
CA ASN A 67 11.94 5.40 -4.44
C ASN A 67 11.36 4.94 -3.09
N PRO A 68 11.27 3.61 -2.86
CA PRO A 68 10.64 3.07 -1.66
C PRO A 68 11.35 3.45 -0.35
N ARG A 69 12.63 3.86 -0.41
CA ARG A 69 13.39 4.31 0.77
C ARG A 69 12.79 5.56 1.40
N ILE A 70 12.20 6.46 0.59
CA ILE A 70 11.55 7.68 1.09
C ILE A 70 10.29 7.34 1.89
N CYS A 71 9.50 6.35 1.45
CA CYS A 71 8.31 5.91 2.17
C CYS A 71 8.63 5.19 3.49
N GLN A 72 9.70 4.39 3.53
CA GLN A 72 10.12 3.70 4.76
C GLN A 72 10.50 4.69 5.87
N ASN A 73 11.26 5.75 5.53
CA ASN A 73 11.68 6.74 6.53
C ASN A 73 10.50 7.50 7.14
N LEU A 74 9.44 7.78 6.36
CA LEU A 74 8.28 8.53 6.83
C LEU A 74 7.40 7.72 7.80
N MET A 75 7.25 6.42 7.55
CA MET A 75 6.50 5.50 8.44
C MET A 75 7.30 5.12 9.70
N GLN A 76 8.62 4.95 9.61
CA GLN A 76 9.46 4.69 10.79
C GLN A 76 9.38 5.83 11.82
N PHE A 77 9.19 7.07 11.39
CA PHE A 77 8.99 8.21 12.28
C PHE A 77 7.69 8.10 13.10
N GLN A 78 6.58 7.63 12.51
CA GLN A 78 5.30 7.51 13.21
C GLN A 78 5.32 6.38 14.26
N HIS A 79 5.94 5.24 13.95
CA HIS A 79 6.02 4.13 14.89
C HIS A 79 6.94 4.44 16.09
N LYS A 80 8.01 5.23 15.86
CA LYS A 80 8.95 5.66 16.91
C LYS A 80 8.35 6.72 17.85
N GLN A 81 7.40 7.54 17.37
CA GLN A 81 6.67 8.50 18.20
C GLN A 81 5.63 7.81 19.11
N ASN A 82 4.88 6.83 18.59
CA ASN A 82 3.92 6.08 19.42
C ASN A 82 4.57 5.22 20.52
N LYS A 83 5.81 4.75 20.31
CA LYS A 83 6.53 3.93 21.32
C LYS A 83 7.19 4.75 22.43
N LYS A 84 7.44 6.06 22.24
CA LYS A 84 7.95 6.93 23.31
C LYS A 84 6.88 7.35 24.33
N ILE A 85 5.60 7.23 23.99
CA ILE A 85 4.49 7.62 24.87
C ILE A 85 4.14 6.50 25.88
N ASN A 86 4.53 5.25 25.60
CA ASN A 86 4.27 4.09 26.47
C ASN A 86 5.55 3.52 27.10
N LYS A 87 6.36 4.35 27.77
CA LYS A 87 7.30 3.85 28.78
C LYS A 87 6.62 3.95 30.15
N PRO A 88 6.21 2.84 30.78
CA PRO A 88 5.93 2.83 32.21
C PRO A 88 7.22 3.23 32.93
N SER A 89 7.15 4.22 33.82
CA SER A 89 8.25 4.51 34.75
C SER A 89 8.37 3.31 35.68
N LEU A 90 9.34 2.43 35.43
CA LEU A 90 9.68 1.35 36.33
C LEU A 90 10.43 1.94 37.53
N ASN A 91 9.70 2.52 38.48
CA ASN A 91 10.17 2.77 39.82
C ASN A 91 10.00 1.46 40.61
N GLY A 92 11.02 0.59 40.52
CA GLY A 92 11.14 -0.62 41.32
C GLY A 92 12.49 -0.63 42.05
N PRO A 93 12.54 -1.09 43.33
CA PRO A 93 13.70 -0.90 44.19
C PRO A 93 14.89 -1.76 43.76
N ILE A 94 16.06 -1.13 43.81
CA ILE A 94 17.38 -1.73 43.59
C ILE A 94 17.68 -2.69 44.75
N ASN A 95 17.58 -3.99 44.50
CA ASN A 95 18.21 -5.00 45.34
C ASN A 95 19.54 -5.41 44.72
N SER A 96 20.60 -4.87 45.33
CA SER A 96 21.99 -5.20 45.11
C SER A 96 22.28 -6.63 45.54
N PHE A 97 22.46 -7.53 44.57
CA PHE A 97 23.08 -8.82 44.83
C PHE A 97 24.51 -8.83 44.28
N ASN A 98 25.47 -8.68 45.20
CA ASN A 98 26.90 -8.74 44.96
C ASN A 98 27.29 -10.10 44.37
N ARG A 99 27.89 -10.10 43.17
CA ARG A 99 28.79 -11.18 42.73
C ARG A 99 30.16 -10.58 42.41
N PRO A 100 31.26 -11.15 42.95
CA PRO A 100 32.59 -10.62 42.76
C PRO A 100 33.10 -10.89 41.34
N ILE A 101 33.71 -9.85 40.79
CA ILE A 101 34.41 -9.80 39.52
C ILE A 101 35.81 -10.41 39.71
N SER A 102 36.07 -11.51 39.01
CA SER A 102 37.39 -11.91 38.48
C SER A 102 37.09 -13.01 37.45
N SER A 103 37.64 -13.12 36.26
CA SER A 103 38.89 -12.62 35.71
C SER A 103 38.85 -12.84 34.18
N HIS A 104 39.62 -12.02 33.46
CA HIS A 104 40.28 -12.33 32.18
C HIS A 104 39.49 -12.88 30.98
N ASN A 105 39.41 -12.02 29.96
CA ASN A 105 39.73 -12.31 28.55
C ASN A 105 39.18 -13.62 27.96
N ARG A 106 37.94 -13.59 27.45
CA ARG A 106 37.55 -14.45 26.33
C ARG A 106 36.32 -13.98 25.54
N PHE A 107 36.24 -12.71 25.15
CA PHE A 107 35.45 -12.37 23.95
C PHE A 107 36.37 -12.53 22.74
N LYS A 108 36.67 -13.79 22.42
CA LYS A 108 37.29 -14.17 21.16
C LYS A 108 36.24 -13.87 20.10
N SER A 109 36.54 -12.85 19.29
CA SER A 109 35.84 -12.51 18.07
C SER A 109 35.40 -13.78 17.33
N ILE A 110 34.10 -14.01 17.28
CA ILE A 110 33.49 -14.89 16.29
C ILE A 110 33.54 -14.10 14.97
N SER A 111 34.73 -14.04 14.38
CA SER A 111 35.03 -13.43 13.08
C SER A 111 35.18 -14.49 11.99
N ASN A 112 34.57 -15.66 12.19
CA ASN A 112 34.52 -16.75 11.21
C ASN A 112 33.07 -17.14 10.87
N ILE A 113 32.16 -16.17 10.83
CA ILE A 113 30.95 -16.34 10.02
C ILE A 113 31.44 -16.17 8.57
N PRO A 114 31.24 -17.16 7.68
CA PRO A 114 31.58 -16.99 6.27
C PRO A 114 30.94 -15.70 5.79
N ASN A 115 31.72 -14.88 5.06
CA ASN A 115 31.23 -13.68 4.38
C ASN A 115 30.12 -14.08 3.40
N ILE A 116 28.90 -14.28 3.92
CA ILE A 116 27.69 -14.35 3.11
C ILE A 116 27.49 -12.89 2.69
N ASN A 117 28.06 -12.55 1.55
CA ASN A 117 27.89 -11.25 0.93
C ASN A 117 26.43 -11.19 0.46
N ILE A 118 25.51 -10.86 1.38
CA ILE A 118 24.09 -10.70 1.08
C ILE A 118 23.99 -9.43 0.23
N ARG A 119 23.92 -9.64 -1.07
CA ARG A 119 23.77 -8.56 -2.04
C ARG A 119 22.30 -8.14 -2.00
N PHE A 120 22.03 -7.02 -1.34
CA PHE A 120 20.70 -6.41 -1.38
C PHE A 120 20.45 -5.85 -2.78
N GLU A 121 19.65 -6.56 -3.58
CA GLU A 121 19.11 -6.05 -4.84
C GLU A 121 17.72 -5.45 -4.59
N GLY A 122 17.71 -4.20 -4.11
CA GLY A 122 16.50 -3.52 -3.65
C GLY A 122 16.29 -3.65 -2.14
N HIS A 123 15.03 -3.80 -1.71
CA HIS A 123 14.64 -3.93 -0.28
C HIS A 123 14.38 -5.39 0.15
N HIS A 124 14.73 -6.36 -0.71
CA HIS A 124 14.55 -7.77 -0.43
C HIS A 124 15.90 -8.44 -0.18
N PRO A 125 16.00 -9.31 0.83
CA PRO A 125 17.14 -10.21 0.97
C PRO A 125 17.13 -11.20 -0.21
N ASP A 126 18.32 -11.54 -0.71
CA ASP A 126 18.49 -12.55 -1.76
C ASP A 126 18.21 -13.94 -1.16
N CYS A 127 16.96 -14.39 -1.30
CA CYS A 127 16.42 -15.64 -0.76
C CYS A 127 15.57 -16.32 -1.84
N ASP A 128 15.72 -17.64 -2.03
CA ASP A 128 15.08 -18.40 -3.12
C ASP A 128 13.54 -18.35 -3.10
N GLN A 129 12.95 -18.10 -1.92
CA GLN A 129 11.52 -17.88 -1.75
C GLN A 129 11.04 -16.57 -2.41
N PHE A 130 11.94 -15.58 -2.56
CA PHE A 130 11.66 -14.28 -3.18
C PHE A 130 11.92 -14.26 -4.69
N GLU A 131 12.67 -15.20 -5.28
CA GLU A 131 12.82 -15.27 -6.74
C GLU A 131 11.46 -15.41 -7.44
N LYS A 132 10.54 -16.14 -6.81
CA LYS A 132 9.16 -16.29 -7.29
C LYS A 132 8.34 -15.01 -7.22
N HIS A 133 8.83 -13.91 -6.64
CA HIS A 133 8.12 -12.64 -6.43
C HIS A 133 8.70 -11.46 -7.20
N ILE A 134 9.71 -11.70 -8.03
CA ILE A 134 10.46 -10.67 -8.74
C ILE A 134 10.22 -10.82 -10.24
N ILE A 135 10.06 -9.68 -10.92
CA ILE A 135 10.06 -9.62 -12.39
C ILE A 135 11.43 -9.14 -12.85
N HIS A 136 12.09 -9.93 -13.69
CA HIS A 136 13.34 -9.54 -14.32
C HIS A 136 13.03 -8.78 -15.62
N PHE A 137 13.42 -7.51 -15.68
CA PHE A 137 13.34 -6.71 -16.89
C PHE A 137 14.69 -6.04 -17.16
N ASN A 138 15.30 -6.37 -18.29
CA ASN A 138 16.59 -5.84 -18.72
C ASN A 138 17.73 -5.98 -17.68
N GLY A 139 17.81 -7.15 -17.03
CA GLY A 139 18.80 -7.44 -16.00
C GLY A 139 18.54 -6.78 -14.63
N LYS A 140 17.43 -6.04 -14.46
CA LYS A 140 17.02 -5.42 -13.20
C LYS A 140 15.79 -6.13 -12.61
N LYS A 141 15.74 -6.22 -11.29
CA LYS A 141 14.67 -6.84 -10.50
C LYS A 141 13.59 -5.81 -10.14
N TYR A 142 12.32 -6.08 -10.43
CA TYR A 142 11.19 -5.17 -10.14
C TYR A 142 10.09 -5.86 -9.31
N CYS A 143 9.46 -5.08 -8.41
CA CYS A 143 8.31 -5.53 -7.62
C CYS A 143 7.01 -5.38 -8.44
N PRO A 144 6.27 -6.48 -8.71
CA PRO A 144 5.03 -6.43 -9.49
C PRO A 144 4.02 -5.40 -8.97
N GLY A 145 3.95 -5.22 -7.64
CA GLY A 145 3.04 -4.28 -7.01
C GLY A 145 3.41 -2.81 -7.29
N CYS A 146 4.68 -2.45 -7.13
CA CYS A 146 5.16 -1.08 -7.40
C CYS A 146 5.08 -0.75 -8.89
N THR A 147 5.45 -1.71 -9.75
CA THR A 147 5.36 -1.57 -11.20
C THR A 147 3.90 -1.38 -11.63
N GLY A 148 2.96 -2.13 -11.06
CA GLY A 148 1.52 -1.98 -11.32
C GLY A 148 0.99 -0.59 -10.93
N LEU A 149 1.36 -0.08 -9.76
CA LEU A 149 0.99 1.30 -9.36
C LEU A 149 1.58 2.34 -10.30
N PHE A 150 2.86 2.20 -10.68
CA PHE A 150 3.53 3.15 -11.55
C PHE A 150 2.84 3.24 -12.92
N PHE A 151 2.62 2.10 -13.58
CA PHE A 151 1.94 2.07 -14.87
C PHE A 151 0.47 2.50 -14.76
N GLY A 152 -0.21 2.15 -13.67
CA GLY A 152 -1.59 2.59 -13.43
C GLY A 152 -1.69 4.10 -13.30
N ALA A 153 -0.78 4.71 -12.53
CA ALA A 153 -0.70 6.15 -12.39
C ALA A 153 -0.34 6.85 -13.70
N LEU A 154 0.58 6.29 -14.49
CA LEU A 154 0.92 6.80 -15.82
C LEU A 154 -0.31 6.82 -16.74
N ILE A 155 -1.04 5.70 -16.82
CA ILE A 155 -2.26 5.59 -17.62
C ILE A 155 -3.34 6.55 -17.11
N ALA A 156 -3.52 6.65 -15.79
CA ALA A 156 -4.51 7.52 -15.18
C ALA A 156 -4.22 9.00 -15.45
N VAL A 157 -2.97 9.45 -15.32
CA VAL A 157 -2.57 10.84 -15.64
C VAL A 157 -2.78 11.14 -17.13
N MET A 158 -2.38 10.23 -18.02
CA MET A 158 -2.64 10.38 -19.45
C MET A 158 -4.15 10.43 -19.75
N GLY A 159 -4.92 9.58 -19.08
CA GLY A 159 -6.39 9.58 -19.14
C GLY A 159 -7.00 10.89 -18.67
N CYS A 160 -6.50 11.48 -17.57
CA CYS A 160 -6.93 12.80 -17.09
C CYS A 160 -6.66 13.90 -18.13
N LEU A 161 -5.48 13.89 -18.77
CA LEU A 161 -5.16 14.86 -19.82
C LEU A 161 -6.10 14.72 -21.02
N ILE A 162 -6.33 13.50 -21.49
CA ILE A 162 -7.26 13.22 -22.59
C ILE A 162 -8.68 13.67 -22.23
N TYR A 163 -9.14 13.31 -21.03
CA TYR A 163 -10.45 13.70 -20.52
C TYR A 163 -10.61 15.23 -20.46
N TYR A 164 -9.61 15.96 -19.99
CA TYR A 164 -9.64 17.41 -19.90
C TYR A 164 -9.79 18.11 -21.26
N TYR A 165 -9.08 17.63 -22.30
CA TYR A 165 -9.11 18.26 -23.62
C TYR A 165 -10.26 17.79 -24.52
N VAL A 166 -10.66 16.52 -24.43
CA VAL A 166 -11.66 15.91 -25.32
C VAL A 166 -13.05 15.89 -24.68
N GLY A 167 -13.13 15.86 -23.36
CA GLY A 167 -14.36 15.62 -22.61
C GLY A 167 -14.85 14.17 -22.71
N LEU A 168 -15.98 13.89 -22.06
CA LEU A 168 -16.67 12.59 -22.14
C LEU A 168 -18.19 12.79 -22.22
N PRO A 169 -18.89 12.18 -23.19
CA PRO A 169 -20.35 12.19 -23.21
C PRO A 169 -20.96 11.50 -21.99
N LEU A 170 -22.15 11.96 -21.55
CA LEU A 170 -22.80 11.48 -20.32
C LEU A 170 -23.07 9.97 -20.30
N ILE A 171 -23.48 9.40 -21.45
CA ILE A 171 -23.75 7.95 -21.58
C ILE A 171 -22.51 7.11 -21.23
N TYR A 172 -21.33 7.52 -21.69
CA TYR A 172 -20.08 6.83 -21.40
C TYR A 172 -19.63 7.06 -19.97
N ALA A 173 -19.91 8.24 -19.38
CA ALA A 173 -19.53 8.52 -18.00
C ALA A 173 -20.17 7.55 -16.99
N GLN A 174 -21.45 7.20 -17.18
CA GLN A 174 -22.10 6.21 -16.32
C GLN A 174 -21.50 4.82 -16.51
N THR A 175 -21.17 4.42 -17.73
CA THR A 175 -20.49 3.15 -18.01
C THR A 175 -19.10 3.11 -17.37
N PHE A 176 -18.32 4.19 -17.47
CA PHE A 176 -17.00 4.31 -16.85
C PHE A 176 -17.10 4.19 -15.34
N PHE A 177 -18.08 4.82 -14.70
CA PHE A 177 -18.30 4.68 -13.26
C PHE A 177 -18.46 3.21 -12.84
N TRP A 178 -19.34 2.45 -13.50
CA TRP A 178 -19.61 1.06 -13.14
C TRP A 178 -18.44 0.13 -13.45
N ILE A 179 -17.77 0.32 -14.58
CA ILE A 179 -16.53 -0.41 -14.91
C ILE A 179 -15.47 -0.12 -13.85
N GLY A 180 -15.27 1.15 -13.50
CA GLY A 180 -14.32 1.58 -12.48
C GLY A 180 -14.64 0.97 -11.11
N ALA A 181 -15.91 1.00 -10.70
CA ALA A 181 -16.38 0.38 -9.46
C ALA A 181 -16.09 -1.12 -9.41
N GLY A 182 -16.37 -1.84 -10.51
CA GLY A 182 -16.04 -3.26 -10.65
C GLY A 182 -14.53 -3.53 -10.54
N LEU A 183 -13.71 -2.74 -11.25
CA LEU A 183 -12.26 -2.86 -11.21
C LEU A 183 -11.71 -2.63 -9.80
N VAL A 184 -12.14 -1.57 -9.12
CA VAL A 184 -11.70 -1.28 -7.74
C VAL A 184 -12.14 -2.37 -6.78
N PHE A 185 -13.40 -2.81 -6.84
CA PHE A 185 -13.91 -3.87 -5.96
C PHE A 185 -13.13 -5.17 -6.12
N VAL A 186 -12.96 -5.63 -7.37
CA VAL A 186 -12.20 -6.84 -7.67
C VAL A 186 -10.74 -6.68 -7.23
N SER A 187 -10.14 -5.51 -7.42
CA SER A 187 -8.75 -5.27 -7.03
C SER A 187 -8.55 -5.29 -5.52
N LEU A 188 -9.40 -4.57 -4.76
CA LEU A 188 -9.38 -4.57 -3.29
C LEU A 188 -9.59 -5.98 -2.74
N PHE A 189 -10.62 -6.68 -3.23
CA PHE A 189 -10.91 -8.05 -2.82
C PHE A 189 -9.72 -8.98 -3.10
N SER A 190 -9.14 -8.90 -4.29
CA SER A 190 -8.01 -9.74 -4.69
C SER A 190 -6.76 -9.48 -3.86
N ILE A 191 -6.43 -8.21 -3.57
CA ILE A 191 -5.24 -7.85 -2.78
C ILE A 191 -5.36 -8.33 -1.32
N ILE A 192 -6.56 -8.26 -0.76
CA ILE A 192 -6.80 -8.55 0.65
C ILE A 192 -6.89 -10.05 0.90
N PHE A 193 -7.75 -10.76 0.14
CA PHE A 193 -8.16 -12.13 0.45
C PHE A 193 -7.44 -13.23 -0.34
N ILE A 194 -6.87 -12.90 -1.51
CA ILE A 194 -6.28 -13.89 -2.42
C ILE A 194 -4.75 -13.84 -2.35
N ASN A 195 -4.10 -15.01 -2.31
CA ASN A 195 -2.67 -15.09 -2.54
C ASN A 195 -2.36 -14.98 -4.04
N LEU A 196 -2.22 -13.75 -4.52
CA LEU A 196 -2.00 -13.49 -5.94
C LEU A 196 -0.58 -13.87 -6.38
N GLU A 197 -0.49 -14.54 -7.53
CA GLU A 197 0.76 -14.67 -8.29
C GLU A 197 1.24 -13.31 -8.80
N ASN A 198 2.50 -13.23 -9.25
CA ASN A 198 3.13 -11.97 -9.69
C ASN A 198 2.32 -11.21 -10.74
N LYS A 199 1.80 -11.92 -11.75
CA LYS A 199 1.01 -11.32 -12.83
C LYS A 199 -0.29 -10.72 -12.30
N LEU A 200 -0.99 -11.45 -11.42
CA LEU A 200 -2.24 -10.99 -10.83
C LEU A 200 -2.02 -9.85 -9.83
N LYS A 201 -0.91 -9.85 -9.09
CA LYS A 201 -0.50 -8.71 -8.25
C LYS A 201 -0.30 -7.46 -9.08
N PHE A 202 0.42 -7.57 -10.21
CA PHE A 202 0.61 -6.45 -11.13
C PHE A 202 -0.73 -5.95 -11.68
N ILE A 203 -1.57 -6.84 -12.22
CA ILE A 203 -2.87 -6.49 -12.81
C ILE A 203 -3.81 -5.86 -11.77
N SER A 204 -3.88 -6.40 -10.57
CA SER A 204 -4.75 -5.87 -9.52
C SER A 204 -4.33 -4.47 -9.07
N ASN A 205 -3.03 -4.21 -8.92
CA ASN A 205 -2.54 -2.86 -8.60
C ASN A 205 -2.76 -1.87 -9.75
N LEU A 206 -2.59 -2.32 -11.00
CA LEU A 206 -2.90 -1.53 -12.19
C LEU A 206 -4.40 -1.18 -12.24
N ALA A 207 -5.26 -2.17 -12.03
CA ALA A 207 -6.71 -2.06 -12.08
C ALA A 207 -7.26 -1.19 -10.93
N LEU A 208 -6.65 -1.19 -9.75
CA LEU A 208 -7.04 -0.30 -8.66
C LEU A 208 -6.90 1.18 -9.05
N VAL A 209 -5.78 1.56 -9.67
CA VAL A 209 -5.52 2.96 -10.05
C VAL A 209 -6.37 3.37 -11.26
N VAL A 210 -6.39 2.54 -12.31
CA VAL A 210 -7.21 2.80 -13.52
C VAL A 210 -8.70 2.81 -13.19
N GLY A 211 -9.16 1.88 -12.34
CA GLY A 211 -10.54 1.86 -11.86
C GLY A 211 -10.90 3.10 -11.06
N SER A 212 -9.99 3.57 -10.19
CA SER A 212 -10.19 4.83 -9.46
C SER A 212 -10.31 6.04 -10.40
N PHE A 213 -9.49 6.09 -11.46
CA PHE A 213 -9.62 7.11 -12.50
C PHE A 213 -10.99 7.06 -13.20
N PHE A 214 -11.47 5.88 -13.57
CA PHE A 214 -12.79 5.73 -14.19
C PHE A 214 -13.94 6.13 -13.27
N ILE A 215 -13.87 5.81 -11.98
CA ILE A 215 -14.83 6.30 -10.99
C ILE A 215 -14.77 7.83 -10.90
N MET A 216 -13.57 8.43 -10.87
CA MET A 216 -13.41 9.90 -10.80
C MET A 216 -14.13 10.59 -11.96
N VAL A 217 -13.81 10.18 -13.19
CA VAL A 217 -14.41 10.72 -14.42
C VAL A 217 -15.92 10.51 -14.44
N GLY A 218 -16.37 9.33 -14.01
CA GLY A 218 -17.78 9.01 -13.88
C GLY A 218 -18.52 9.95 -12.92
N ILE A 219 -17.95 10.19 -11.72
CA ILE A 219 -18.54 11.09 -10.72
C ILE A 219 -18.58 12.53 -11.21
N LEU A 220 -17.44 13.05 -11.70
CA LEU A 220 -17.32 14.43 -12.21
C LEU A 220 -18.39 14.72 -13.25
N LYS A 221 -18.58 13.82 -14.21
CA LYS A 221 -19.50 14.07 -15.32
C LYS A 221 -20.97 13.78 -15.01
N THR A 222 -21.27 12.80 -14.14
CA THR A 222 -22.67 12.39 -13.91
C THR A 222 -23.35 13.12 -12.74
N LYS A 223 -22.60 13.50 -11.70
CA LYS A 223 -23.17 14.09 -10.48
C LYS A 223 -22.79 15.55 -10.28
N ASN A 224 -21.58 15.92 -10.70
CA ASN A 224 -21.02 17.25 -10.47
C ASN A 224 -21.25 17.74 -9.03
N ASN A 225 -21.02 16.85 -8.06
CA ASN A 225 -21.31 17.08 -6.66
C ASN A 225 -19.99 17.09 -5.89
N LEU A 226 -19.56 18.30 -5.48
CA LEU A 226 -18.30 18.52 -4.78
C LEU A 226 -18.14 17.62 -3.54
N PHE A 227 -19.21 17.36 -2.81
CA PHE A 227 -19.17 16.50 -1.63
C PHE A 227 -18.79 15.06 -2.01
N MET A 228 -19.38 14.52 -3.08
CA MET A 228 -19.09 13.17 -3.57
C MET A 228 -17.66 13.07 -4.12
N GLU A 229 -17.19 14.10 -4.82
CA GLU A 229 -15.84 14.17 -5.38
C GLU A 229 -14.77 14.22 -4.28
N LEU A 230 -14.94 15.08 -3.28
CA LEU A 230 -14.05 15.16 -2.12
C LEU A 230 -14.06 13.87 -1.31
N TYR A 231 -15.25 13.30 -1.09
CA TYR A 231 -15.40 12.00 -0.43
C TYR A 231 -14.62 10.92 -1.18
N PHE A 232 -14.71 10.89 -2.51
CA PHE A 232 -14.00 9.93 -3.33
C PHE A 232 -12.47 10.10 -3.27
N ILE A 233 -11.96 11.33 -3.26
CA ILE A 233 -10.52 11.60 -3.04
C ILE A 233 -10.05 11.06 -1.68
N ILE A 234 -10.81 11.30 -0.61
CA ILE A 234 -10.51 10.76 0.72
C ILE A 234 -10.50 9.23 0.68
N LEU A 235 -11.44 8.63 -0.03
CA LEU A 235 -11.54 7.18 -0.16
C LEU A 235 -10.33 6.58 -0.91
N ILE A 236 -9.82 7.25 -1.95
CA ILE A 236 -8.58 6.86 -2.63
C ILE A 236 -7.40 6.84 -1.64
N ILE A 237 -7.28 7.86 -0.79
CA ILE A 237 -6.22 7.93 0.23
C ILE A 237 -6.34 6.73 1.19
N ILE A 238 -7.55 6.41 1.66
CA ILE A 238 -7.81 5.26 2.53
C ILE A 238 -7.42 3.94 1.83
N TRP A 239 -7.74 3.78 0.54
CA TRP A 239 -7.35 2.60 -0.23
C TRP A 239 -5.83 2.48 -0.39
N ILE A 240 -5.13 3.59 -0.64
CA ILE A 240 -3.67 3.61 -0.73
C ILE A 240 -3.05 3.18 0.60
N ILE A 241 -3.51 3.74 1.73
CA ILE A 241 -3.03 3.39 3.08
C ILE A 241 -3.28 1.90 3.35
N THR A 242 -4.51 1.44 3.13
CA THR A 242 -4.89 0.03 3.33
C THR A 242 -4.01 -0.90 2.52
N ARG A 243 -3.74 -0.55 1.25
CA ARG A 243 -2.85 -1.34 0.38
C ARG A 243 -1.42 -1.35 0.89
N ILE A 244 -0.89 -0.23 1.36
CA ILE A 244 0.48 -0.15 1.91
C ILE A 244 0.61 -1.06 3.13
N GLU A 245 -0.31 -0.97 4.08
CA GLU A 245 -0.31 -1.77 5.31
C GLU A 245 -0.45 -3.27 5.03
N VAL A 246 -1.38 -3.65 4.16
CA VAL A 246 -1.55 -5.06 3.76
C VAL A 246 -0.30 -5.59 3.04
N SER A 247 0.37 -4.75 2.25
CA SER A 247 1.62 -5.11 1.57
C SER A 247 2.78 -5.26 2.57
N LEU A 248 2.90 -4.37 3.54
CA LEU A 248 3.94 -4.43 4.57
C LEU A 248 3.83 -5.70 5.42
N TYR A 249 2.62 -6.01 5.90
CA TYR A 249 2.35 -7.24 6.63
C TYR A 249 2.71 -8.50 5.82
N TYR A 250 2.39 -8.50 4.52
CA TYR A 250 2.80 -9.60 3.65
C TYR A 250 4.32 -9.72 3.53
N HIS A 251 5.03 -8.62 3.32
CA HIS A 251 6.50 -8.65 3.24
C HIS A 251 7.15 -9.11 4.53
N GLU A 252 6.65 -8.68 5.69
CA GLU A 252 7.13 -9.11 7.00
C GLU A 252 6.95 -10.62 7.19
N SER A 253 5.76 -11.14 6.91
CA SER A 253 5.50 -12.59 7.00
C SER A 253 6.38 -13.44 6.07
N VAL A 254 6.68 -12.97 4.85
CA VAL A 254 7.60 -13.67 3.95
C VAL A 254 9.06 -13.57 4.46
N CYS A 255 9.45 -12.42 5.03
CA CYS A 255 10.79 -12.22 5.58
C CYS A 255 11.08 -13.19 6.74
N ILE A 256 10.16 -13.31 7.71
CA ILE A 256 10.29 -14.22 8.86
C ILE A 256 10.45 -15.68 8.41
N ASN A 257 9.82 -16.07 7.30
CA ASN A 257 9.92 -17.42 6.76
C ASN A 257 11.25 -17.70 6.01
N CYS A 258 12.01 -16.67 5.61
CA CYS A 258 13.37 -16.86 5.12
C CYS A 258 14.31 -17.00 6.33
N GLN A 259 14.63 -18.25 6.69
CA GLN A 259 15.52 -18.66 7.80
C GLN A 259 16.99 -18.16 7.72
N LYS A 260 17.27 -17.09 6.97
CA LYS A 260 18.58 -16.43 6.97
C LYS A 260 18.61 -15.41 8.11
N GLU A 261 19.23 -15.80 9.21
CA GLU A 261 19.45 -15.09 10.49
C GLU A 261 20.19 -13.75 10.41
N SER A 262 20.39 -13.18 9.22
CA SER A 262 21.05 -11.88 9.09
C SER A 262 20.29 -10.99 8.14
N SER A 263 19.63 -9.99 8.74
CA SER A 263 19.20 -8.73 8.13
C SER A 263 17.86 -8.71 7.38
N CYS A 264 16.80 -9.27 7.96
CA CYS A 264 15.50 -8.62 7.82
C CYS A 264 15.57 -7.30 8.62
N ILE A 265 15.59 -6.14 7.97
CA ILE A 265 15.63 -4.81 8.63
C ILE A 265 14.35 -4.54 9.49
N TYR A 266 13.41 -5.49 9.52
CA TYR A 266 12.25 -5.50 10.39
C TYR A 266 12.49 -6.17 11.75
N GLU A 267 13.67 -6.74 11.96
CA GLU A 267 14.03 -7.39 13.21
C GLU A 267 14.49 -6.35 14.23
N TYR A 268 13.53 -5.86 15.00
CA TYR A 268 13.63 -5.64 16.45
C TYR A 268 12.25 -5.21 16.94
N GLN A 269 11.53 -6.12 17.63
CA GLN A 269 10.72 -5.86 18.85
C GLN A 269 9.65 -6.91 19.24
N TYR A 270 9.76 -8.18 18.84
CA TYR A 270 8.80 -9.20 19.26
C TYR A 270 9.29 -10.23 20.31
N GLU A 271 10.47 -10.08 20.89
CA GLU A 271 10.98 -11.01 21.92
C GLU A 271 10.77 -10.57 23.39
N GLU A 272 9.94 -9.58 23.69
CA GLU A 272 9.51 -9.32 25.07
C GLU A 272 8.00 -9.08 25.15
N LEU A 273 7.24 -10.18 25.17
CA LEU A 273 5.90 -10.27 25.74
C LEU A 273 5.73 -11.64 26.42
#